data_AF-A0A0E0LHG3-F1
#
_entry.id   AF-A0A0E0LHG3-F1
#
_cell.length_a   1.000
_cell.length_b   1.000
_cell.length_c   1.000
_cell.angle_alpha   90.00
_cell.angle_beta   90.00
_cell.angle_gamma   90.00
#
_symmetry.space_group_name_H-M   'P 1'
#
loop_
_entity.id
_entity.type
_entity.pdbx_description
1 polymer ?
#
loop_
_entity_poly.entity_id
_entity_poly.type
_entity_poly.pdbx_seq_one_letter_code
_entity_poly.pdbx_strand_id
1 'polypeptide(L)'
;MIIATTRPETLFGDVAIAVNPEDERYAKYVGKLAIVPLTFGRHVPIIADRYVDPEFGTGVLKISPGHDHNDYHIARKLGLPILNVMNKDGTLNDVAGLYSGMDRFEAREKLWSDLVETNLAVKKEPYTLRVPRSQRGGEVIEPLISKQWFVTMDPLAEKALHAVEKGQLTILPERFEKIYNHWLTNIKDWCISRQLWWGHRIPVWYIVGKKCEEDYIVARSAEEALAKAQEKYGKSVEIYQDPDVLDTWFSSALWPFSTLGWPDLSSEDFKHFYPATVLETGHDILFFWVARMVMMGIEFTGTVPFSYVYLHGLIRDSELVTYYITSSLRSLPPFL
;
A
#
# COMPACT_ATOMS: atom_id res chain seq x y z
N MET A 1 -24.15 -17.34 15.82
CA MET A 1 -23.21 -16.34 16.36
C MET A 1 -23.55 -14.99 15.76
N ILE A 2 -23.32 -13.89 16.48
CA ILE A 2 -23.61 -12.54 16.00
C ILE A 2 -22.28 -11.87 15.69
N ILE A 3 -22.16 -11.24 14.52
CA ILE A 3 -20.94 -10.57 14.06
C ILE A 3 -21.22 -9.07 13.99
N ALA A 4 -20.28 -8.26 14.47
CA ALA A 4 -20.29 -6.82 14.27
C ALA A 4 -19.41 -6.47 13.05
N THR A 5 -19.94 -5.67 12.11
CA THR A 5 -19.18 -5.20 10.95
C THR A 5 -19.68 -3.83 10.49
N THR A 6 -18.76 -3.01 9.99
CA THR A 6 -19.06 -1.74 9.31
C THR A 6 -19.02 -1.84 7.79
N ARG A 7 -18.63 -3.01 7.28
CA ARG A 7 -18.51 -3.33 5.85
C ARG A 7 -19.33 -4.56 5.49
N PRO A 8 -20.66 -4.53 5.60
CA PRO A 8 -21.48 -5.71 5.32
C PRO A 8 -21.30 -6.20 3.87
N GLU A 9 -21.03 -5.32 2.91
CA GLU A 9 -20.83 -5.69 1.50
C GLU A 9 -19.66 -6.66 1.27
N THR A 10 -18.72 -6.76 2.22
CA THR A 10 -17.59 -7.70 2.15
C THR A 10 -17.88 -9.10 2.69
N LEU A 11 -19.09 -9.33 3.22
CA LEU A 11 -19.55 -10.61 3.78
C LEU A 11 -19.42 -11.79 2.79
N PHE A 12 -19.64 -11.53 1.50
CA PHE A 12 -19.47 -12.54 0.45
C PHE A 12 -18.02 -13.03 0.32
N GLY A 13 -17.06 -12.25 0.83
CA GLY A 13 -15.63 -12.54 0.84
C GLY A 13 -15.17 -13.25 2.10
N ASP A 14 -16.07 -13.51 3.05
CA ASP A 14 -15.72 -14.13 4.33
C ASP A 14 -15.21 -15.54 4.10
N VAL A 15 -14.05 -15.90 4.64
CA VAL A 15 -13.48 -17.26 4.53
C VAL A 15 -13.32 -17.95 5.87
N ALA A 16 -13.50 -17.22 6.97
CA ALA A 16 -13.50 -17.73 8.33
C ALA A 16 -14.24 -16.75 9.26
N ILE A 17 -14.56 -17.24 10.46
CA ILE A 17 -14.95 -16.40 11.60
C ILE A 17 -13.88 -16.59 12.67
N ALA A 18 -13.34 -15.52 13.21
CA ALA A 18 -12.38 -15.57 14.30
C ALA A 18 -13.02 -15.17 15.63
N VAL A 19 -12.64 -15.89 16.68
CA VAL A 19 -12.97 -15.56 18.08
C VAL A 19 -11.71 -15.63 18.92
N ASN A 20 -11.68 -14.89 20.03
CA ASN A 20 -10.57 -15.00 20.97
C ASN A 20 -10.63 -16.37 21.68
N PRO A 21 -9.51 -17.12 21.78
CA PRO A 21 -9.49 -18.40 22.50
C PRO A 21 -9.85 -18.29 23.99
N GLU A 22 -9.68 -17.11 24.59
CA GLU A 22 -9.99 -16.85 26.01
C GLU A 22 -11.43 -16.36 26.22
N ASP A 23 -12.20 -16.16 25.14
CA ASP A 23 -13.62 -15.81 25.23
C ASP A 23 -14.50 -17.07 25.40
N GLU A 24 -14.82 -17.38 26.67
CA GLU A 24 -15.63 -18.56 27.04
C GLU A 24 -17.01 -18.60 26.35
N ARG A 25 -17.56 -17.45 25.92
CA ARG A 25 -18.85 -17.40 25.21
C ARG A 25 -18.78 -18.15 23.89
N TYR A 26 -17.62 -18.10 23.21
CA TYR A 26 -17.45 -18.61 21.85
C TYR A 26 -16.36 -19.67 21.65
N ALA A 27 -15.43 -19.85 22.59
CA ALA A 27 -14.33 -20.82 22.47
C ALA A 27 -14.81 -22.26 22.13
N LYS A 28 -15.99 -22.65 22.65
CA LYS A 28 -16.64 -23.95 22.36
C LYS A 28 -17.08 -24.16 20.90
N TYR A 29 -17.05 -23.12 20.06
CA TYR A 29 -17.40 -23.21 18.63
C TYR A 29 -16.16 -23.29 17.73
N VAL A 30 -14.96 -23.09 18.26
CA VAL A 30 -13.71 -23.24 17.49
C VAL A 30 -13.63 -24.65 16.89
N GLY A 31 -13.26 -24.73 15.61
CA GLY A 31 -13.23 -25.96 14.83
C GLY A 31 -14.56 -26.39 14.21
N LYS A 32 -15.67 -25.71 14.53
CA LYS A 32 -16.96 -25.90 13.86
C LYS A 32 -17.07 -25.04 12.62
N LEU A 33 -18.10 -25.29 11.83
CA LEU A 33 -18.44 -24.51 10.64
C LEU A 33 -19.61 -23.57 10.93
N ALA A 34 -19.56 -22.37 10.34
CA ALA A 34 -20.66 -21.43 10.27
C ALA A 34 -21.13 -21.27 8.83
N ILE A 35 -22.42 -21.00 8.65
CA ILE A 35 -23.00 -20.68 7.34
C ILE A 35 -22.90 -19.17 7.15
N VAL A 36 -22.31 -18.73 6.04
CA VAL A 36 -22.27 -17.33 5.66
C VAL A 36 -23.66 -16.91 5.14
N PRO A 37 -24.28 -15.86 5.69
CA PRO A 37 -25.59 -15.38 5.24
C PRO A 37 -25.63 -15.12 3.73
N LEU A 38 -26.79 -15.34 3.09
CA LEU A 38 -27.06 -14.90 1.71
C LEU A 38 -26.06 -15.40 0.65
N THR A 39 -25.35 -16.52 0.92
CA THR A 39 -24.37 -17.15 0.02
C THR A 39 -24.77 -18.57 -0.40
N PHE A 40 -26.07 -18.88 -0.41
CA PHE A 40 -26.58 -20.21 -0.75
C PHE A 40 -25.98 -21.36 0.09
N GLY A 41 -25.68 -21.10 1.36
CA GLY A 41 -25.18 -22.12 2.28
C GLY A 41 -23.66 -22.32 2.27
N ARG A 42 -22.87 -21.32 1.87
CA ARG A 42 -21.40 -21.40 1.96
C ARG A 42 -20.97 -21.54 3.42
N HIS A 43 -20.14 -22.54 3.70
CA HIS A 43 -19.63 -22.82 5.04
C HIS A 43 -18.21 -22.28 5.21
N VAL A 44 -17.93 -21.71 6.37
CA VAL A 44 -16.59 -21.23 6.76
C VAL A 44 -16.21 -21.73 8.15
N PRO A 45 -14.93 -22.03 8.40
CA PRO A 45 -14.47 -22.45 9.72
C PRO A 45 -14.53 -21.32 10.76
N ILE A 46 -14.76 -21.71 12.01
CA ILE A 46 -14.58 -20.86 13.18
C ILE A 46 -13.19 -21.13 13.75
N ILE A 47 -12.34 -20.12 13.74
CA ILE A 47 -10.94 -20.19 14.17
C ILE A 47 -10.72 -19.43 15.47
N ALA A 48 -9.67 -19.80 16.20
CA ALA A 48 -9.20 -19.05 17.36
C ALA A 48 -8.07 -18.09 16.95
N ASP A 49 -8.22 -16.81 17.24
CA ASP A 49 -7.15 -15.81 17.05
C ASP A 49 -7.16 -14.77 18.18
N ARG A 50 -5.99 -14.56 18.81
CA ARG A 50 -5.81 -13.58 19.90
C ARG A 50 -5.87 -12.13 19.42
N TYR A 51 -5.82 -11.90 18.11
CA TYR A 51 -6.06 -10.60 17.49
C TYR A 51 -7.49 -10.09 17.73
N VAL A 52 -8.45 -11.00 17.93
CA VAL A 52 -9.85 -10.63 18.20
C VAL A 52 -9.97 -10.09 19.62
N ASP A 53 -10.46 -8.85 19.72
CA ASP A 53 -10.83 -8.23 20.99
C ASP A 53 -12.21 -8.76 21.46
N PRO A 54 -12.30 -9.49 22.60
CA PRO A 54 -13.57 -9.98 23.13
C PRO A 54 -14.56 -8.87 23.51
N GLU A 55 -14.08 -7.67 23.82
CA GLU A 55 -14.89 -6.53 24.26
C GLU A 55 -15.40 -5.70 23.08
N PHE A 56 -14.77 -5.80 21.91
CA PHE A 56 -15.18 -5.06 20.73
C PHE A 56 -16.39 -5.69 20.02
N GLY A 57 -17.46 -4.92 19.86
CA GLY A 57 -18.68 -5.36 19.19
C GLY A 57 -19.30 -6.57 19.88
N THR A 58 -19.19 -7.75 19.27
CA THR A 58 -19.67 -9.02 19.84
C THR A 58 -18.55 -9.95 20.29
N GLY A 59 -17.27 -9.60 20.12
CA GLY A 59 -16.14 -10.52 20.31
C GLY A 59 -15.98 -11.55 19.20
N VAL A 60 -16.70 -11.38 18.08
CA VAL A 60 -16.67 -12.26 16.91
C VAL A 60 -16.35 -11.44 15.66
N LEU A 61 -15.26 -11.79 14.99
CA LEU A 61 -14.76 -11.10 13.80
C LEU A 61 -15.01 -11.95 12.54
N LYS A 62 -15.60 -11.35 11.50
CA LYS A 62 -15.57 -11.95 10.15
C LYS A 62 -14.19 -11.74 9.52
N ILE A 63 -13.69 -12.74 8.80
CA ILE A 63 -12.39 -12.67 8.12
C ILE A 63 -12.63 -12.60 6.61
N SER A 64 -12.40 -11.44 5.99
CA SER A 64 -12.55 -11.21 4.54
C SER A 64 -11.21 -10.79 3.90
N PRO A 65 -10.29 -11.73 3.63
CA PRO A 65 -8.90 -11.46 3.28
C PRO A 65 -8.71 -10.61 2.02
N GLY A 66 -9.68 -10.62 1.10
CA GLY A 66 -9.67 -9.80 -0.11
C GLY A 66 -9.75 -8.30 0.14
N HIS A 67 -10.23 -7.87 1.32
CA HIS A 67 -10.71 -6.51 1.57
C HIS A 67 -10.28 -5.89 2.91
N ASP A 68 -9.41 -6.57 3.67
CA ASP A 68 -8.77 -6.02 4.87
C ASP A 68 -7.35 -6.58 5.05
N HIS A 69 -6.41 -5.73 5.49
CA HIS A 69 -5.01 -6.10 5.60
C HIS A 69 -4.74 -7.09 6.75
N ASN A 70 -5.43 -6.94 7.88
CA ASN A 70 -5.27 -7.86 9.02
C ASN A 70 -5.89 -9.22 8.69
N ASP A 71 -7.07 -9.23 8.09
CA ASP A 71 -7.71 -10.45 7.60
C ASP A 71 -6.83 -11.17 6.56
N TYR A 72 -6.19 -10.42 5.67
CA TYR A 72 -5.20 -10.94 4.73
C TYR A 72 -4.04 -11.64 5.44
N HIS A 73 -3.44 -11.01 6.45
CA HIS A 73 -2.33 -11.59 7.20
C HIS A 73 -2.74 -12.85 7.98
N ILE A 74 -3.91 -12.83 8.62
CA ILE A 74 -4.47 -14.01 9.31
C ILE A 74 -4.67 -15.15 8.32
N ALA A 75 -5.29 -14.88 7.17
CA ALA A 75 -5.51 -15.89 6.15
C ALA A 75 -4.22 -16.46 5.59
N ARG A 76 -3.21 -15.62 5.32
CA ARG A 76 -1.89 -16.06 4.86
C ARG A 76 -1.20 -16.95 5.89
N LYS A 77 -1.26 -16.59 7.18
CA LYS A 77 -0.65 -17.36 8.27
C LYS A 77 -1.28 -18.75 8.43
N LEU A 78 -2.60 -18.84 8.25
CA LEU A 78 -3.37 -20.06 8.46
C LEU A 78 -3.63 -20.86 7.16
N GLY A 79 -3.17 -20.36 6.01
CA GLY A 79 -3.43 -20.99 4.71
C GLY A 79 -4.90 -20.94 4.28
N LEU A 80 -5.66 -19.96 4.75
CA LEU A 80 -7.06 -19.76 4.34
C LEU A 80 -7.12 -19.24 2.89
N PRO A 81 -8.19 -19.59 2.14
CA PRO A 81 -8.37 -19.06 0.80
C PRO A 81 -8.52 -17.54 0.83
N ILE A 82 -8.19 -16.92 -0.28
CA ILE A 82 -8.32 -15.48 -0.48
C ILE A 82 -9.40 -15.25 -1.50
N LEU A 83 -10.48 -14.58 -1.09
CA LEU A 83 -11.65 -14.36 -1.92
C LEU A 83 -11.87 -12.86 -2.12
N ASN A 84 -11.71 -12.40 -3.37
CA ASN A 84 -12.01 -11.04 -3.78
C ASN A 84 -13.46 -10.94 -4.27
N VAL A 85 -14.23 -10.00 -3.73
CA VAL A 85 -15.65 -9.79 -4.11
C VAL A 85 -15.89 -8.54 -4.93
N MET A 86 -14.86 -7.73 -5.19
CA MET A 86 -15.01 -6.47 -5.92
C MET A 86 -14.23 -6.45 -7.23
N ASN A 87 -14.80 -5.79 -8.23
CA ASN A 87 -14.10 -5.37 -9.43
C ASN A 87 -13.29 -4.09 -9.14
N LYS A 88 -12.41 -3.71 -10.09
CA LYS A 88 -11.55 -2.52 -9.96
C LYS A 88 -12.32 -1.20 -9.92
N ASP A 89 -13.56 -1.17 -10.44
CA ASP A 89 -14.46 -0.02 -10.40
C ASP A 89 -15.27 0.08 -9.10
N GLY A 90 -15.10 -0.89 -8.18
CA GLY A 90 -15.82 -0.93 -6.90
C GLY A 90 -17.21 -1.56 -6.99
N THR A 91 -17.60 -2.13 -8.14
CA THR A 91 -18.78 -2.99 -8.23
C THR A 91 -18.49 -4.39 -7.68
N LEU A 92 -19.51 -5.09 -7.20
CA LEU A 92 -19.35 -6.48 -6.78
C LEU A 92 -19.23 -7.41 -7.99
N ASN A 93 -18.43 -8.47 -7.86
CA ASN A 93 -18.23 -9.49 -8.89
C ASN A 93 -19.10 -10.74 -8.62
N ASP A 94 -18.92 -11.79 -9.44
CA ASP A 94 -19.74 -13.01 -9.40
C ASP A 94 -19.69 -13.76 -8.07
N VAL A 95 -18.67 -13.53 -7.23
CA VAL A 95 -18.60 -14.10 -5.88
C VAL A 95 -19.76 -13.63 -5.01
N ALA A 96 -20.26 -12.42 -5.24
CA ALA A 96 -21.41 -11.86 -4.52
C ALA A 96 -22.76 -12.40 -5.02
N GLY A 97 -22.78 -13.29 -6.02
CA GLY A 97 -23.99 -13.93 -6.50
C GLY A 97 -25.04 -12.92 -6.97
N LEU A 98 -26.18 -12.86 -6.26
CA LEU A 98 -27.31 -11.99 -6.60
C LEU A 98 -26.99 -10.49 -6.56
N TYR A 99 -25.86 -10.11 -5.94
CA TYR A 99 -25.42 -8.72 -5.86
C TYR A 99 -24.33 -8.38 -6.90
N SER A 100 -23.95 -9.33 -7.76
CA SER A 100 -22.98 -9.08 -8.84
C SER A 100 -23.43 -7.91 -9.72
N GLY A 101 -22.50 -7.01 -10.03
CA GLY A 101 -22.71 -5.80 -10.81
C GLY A 101 -23.19 -4.57 -10.03
N MET A 102 -23.59 -4.71 -8.76
CA MET A 102 -24.00 -3.55 -7.93
C MET A 102 -22.78 -2.76 -7.44
N ASP A 103 -22.89 -1.44 -7.35
CA ASP A 103 -21.89 -0.63 -6.64
C ASP A 103 -21.85 -1.02 -5.16
N ARG A 104 -20.65 -1.02 -4.55
CA ARG A 104 -20.44 -1.43 -3.15
C ARG A 104 -21.31 -0.71 -2.13
N PHE A 105 -21.64 0.56 -2.35
CA PHE A 105 -22.48 1.33 -1.42
C PHE A 105 -23.96 0.99 -1.58
N GLU A 106 -24.41 0.74 -2.82
CA GLU A 106 -25.76 0.26 -3.10
C GLU A 106 -25.95 -1.16 -2.56
N ALA A 107 -24.97 -2.04 -2.80
CA ALA A 107 -24.96 -3.40 -2.29
C ALA A 107 -25.00 -3.44 -0.76
N ARG A 108 -24.30 -2.51 -0.09
CA ARG A 108 -24.36 -2.36 1.37
C ARG A 108 -25.78 -2.12 1.89
N GLU A 109 -26.50 -1.18 1.31
CA GLU A 109 -27.88 -0.87 1.74
C GLU A 109 -28.84 -2.02 1.38
N LYS A 110 -28.71 -2.59 0.19
CA LYS A 110 -29.55 -3.72 -0.24
C LYS A 110 -29.33 -4.94 0.66
N LEU A 111 -28.07 -5.30 0.91
CA LEU A 111 -27.70 -6.44 1.75
C LEU A 111 -28.26 -6.28 3.16
N TRP A 112 -28.22 -5.06 3.72
CA TRP A 112 -28.84 -4.79 5.01
C TRP A 112 -30.35 -5.06 4.99
N SER A 113 -31.07 -4.59 3.95
CA SER A 113 -32.50 -4.86 3.80
C SER A 113 -32.80 -6.36 3.74
N ASP A 114 -32.06 -7.11 2.92
CA ASP A 114 -32.28 -8.54 2.76
C ASP A 114 -31.96 -9.33 4.06
N LEU A 115 -30.97 -8.89 4.84
CA LEU A 115 -30.69 -9.44 6.17
C LEU A 115 -31.83 -9.18 7.16
N VAL A 116 -32.50 -8.02 7.08
CA VAL A 116 -33.69 -7.73 7.90
C VAL A 116 -34.86 -8.63 7.50
N GLU A 117 -35.15 -8.74 6.20
CA GLU A 117 -36.23 -9.58 5.67
C GLU A 117 -36.05 -11.06 6.02
N THR A 118 -34.80 -11.53 6.07
CA THR A 118 -34.46 -12.91 6.45
C THR A 118 -34.27 -13.09 7.96
N ASN A 119 -34.52 -12.07 8.78
CA ASN A 119 -34.36 -12.08 10.24
C ASN A 119 -32.94 -12.47 10.71
N LEU A 120 -31.93 -12.13 9.90
CA LEU A 120 -30.50 -12.30 10.20
C LEU A 120 -29.84 -11.00 10.65
N ALA A 121 -30.48 -9.86 10.44
CA ALA A 121 -30.06 -8.57 10.99
C ALA A 121 -30.48 -8.44 12.46
N VAL A 122 -29.51 -8.20 13.35
CA VAL A 122 -29.79 -8.04 14.79
C VAL A 122 -29.98 -6.57 15.18
N LYS A 123 -29.04 -5.70 14.80
CA LYS A 123 -28.99 -4.29 15.24
C LYS A 123 -28.15 -3.44 14.28
N LYS A 124 -28.55 -2.18 14.07
CA LYS A 124 -27.78 -1.13 13.37
C LYS A 124 -27.59 0.05 14.32
N GLU A 125 -26.34 0.51 14.47
CA GLU A 125 -26.00 1.65 15.32
C GLU A 125 -25.03 2.59 14.62
N PRO A 126 -25.06 3.90 14.91
CA PRO A 126 -24.03 4.82 14.46
C PRO A 126 -22.67 4.43 15.03
N TYR A 127 -21.64 4.43 14.17
CA TYR A 127 -20.27 4.13 14.58
C TYR A 127 -19.29 5.05 13.86
N THR A 128 -18.43 5.71 14.62
CA THR A 128 -17.44 6.65 14.08
C THR A 128 -16.18 5.90 13.66
N LEU A 129 -15.83 6.03 12.38
CA LEU A 129 -14.71 5.34 11.74
C LEU A 129 -13.70 6.33 11.20
N ARG A 130 -12.42 5.97 11.22
CA ARG A 130 -11.40 6.65 10.40
C ARG A 130 -11.36 5.98 9.03
N VAL A 131 -12.03 6.60 8.05
CA VAL A 131 -12.11 6.07 6.69
C VAL A 131 -10.91 6.59 5.88
N PRO A 132 -10.04 5.72 5.34
CA PRO A 132 -8.91 6.14 4.52
C PRO A 132 -9.41 6.75 3.20
N ARG A 133 -8.80 7.85 2.80
CA ARG A 133 -9.12 8.56 1.56
C ARG A 133 -7.88 8.79 0.72
N SER A 134 -8.06 8.76 -0.59
CA SER A 134 -7.05 9.16 -1.56
C SER A 134 -6.59 10.58 -1.25
N GLN A 135 -5.28 10.77 -1.09
CA GLN A 135 -4.72 12.10 -0.84
C GLN A 135 -5.00 13.08 -1.99
N ARG A 136 -5.12 12.57 -3.23
CA ARG A 136 -5.28 13.39 -4.43
C ARG A 136 -6.74 13.63 -4.80
N GLY A 137 -7.55 12.57 -4.88
CA GLY A 137 -8.95 12.67 -5.31
C GLY A 137 -9.98 12.68 -4.17
N GLY A 138 -9.56 12.31 -2.95
CA GLY A 138 -10.44 12.30 -1.77
C GLY A 138 -11.41 11.11 -1.69
N GLU A 139 -11.41 10.22 -2.68
CA GLU A 139 -12.25 9.03 -2.70
C GLU A 139 -11.86 8.06 -1.59
N VAL A 140 -12.82 7.27 -1.12
CA VAL A 140 -12.56 6.21 -0.13
C VAL A 140 -11.67 5.14 -0.76
N ILE A 141 -10.56 4.83 -0.11
CA ILE A 141 -9.63 3.78 -0.56
C ILE A 141 -10.25 2.42 -0.31
N GLU A 142 -10.21 1.56 -1.33
CA GLU A 142 -10.65 0.17 -1.24
C GLU A 142 -9.41 -0.75 -1.16
N PRO A 143 -9.26 -1.54 -0.08
CA PRO A 143 -8.28 -2.61 -0.05
C PRO A 143 -8.66 -3.67 -1.10
N LEU A 144 -7.72 -3.93 -2.01
CA LEU A 144 -7.87 -4.93 -3.06
C LEU A 144 -6.56 -5.67 -3.23
N ILE A 145 -6.65 -6.99 -3.39
CA ILE A 145 -5.48 -7.80 -3.68
C ILE A 145 -5.13 -7.67 -5.16
N SER A 146 -3.91 -7.18 -5.38
CA SER A 146 -3.34 -7.04 -6.71
C SER A 146 -1.87 -7.47 -6.66
N LYS A 147 -1.38 -8.02 -7.76
CA LYS A 147 0.05 -8.27 -7.95
C LYS A 147 0.72 -6.96 -8.27
N GLN A 148 1.78 -6.64 -7.54
CA GLN A 148 2.47 -5.37 -7.61
C GLN A 148 3.97 -5.59 -7.40
N TRP A 149 4.78 -4.63 -7.81
CA TRP A 149 6.22 -4.61 -7.57
C TRP A 149 6.52 -3.96 -6.22
N PHE A 150 7.27 -4.68 -5.39
CA PHE A 150 7.67 -4.21 -4.07
C PHE A 150 9.19 -4.15 -3.95
N VAL A 151 9.68 -3.16 -3.20
CA VAL A 151 11.06 -3.12 -2.73
C VAL A 151 11.08 -3.54 -1.27
N THR A 152 11.91 -4.52 -0.93
CA THR A 152 12.15 -4.92 0.46
C THR A 152 12.88 -3.82 1.20
N MET A 153 12.23 -3.25 2.22
CA MET A 153 12.70 -1.99 2.82
C MET A 153 13.61 -2.17 4.03
N ASP A 154 13.50 -3.27 4.77
CA ASP A 154 14.22 -3.44 6.04
C ASP A 154 15.75 -3.26 5.91
N PRO A 155 16.45 -3.87 4.92
CA PRO A 155 17.89 -3.69 4.78
C PRO A 155 18.30 -2.26 4.41
N LEU A 156 17.42 -1.55 3.67
CA LEU A 156 17.65 -0.17 3.28
C LEU A 156 17.47 0.77 4.49
N ALA A 157 16.42 0.52 5.28
CA ALA A 157 16.12 1.30 6.47
C ALA A 157 17.20 1.15 7.55
N GLU A 158 17.73 -0.07 7.74
CA GLU A 158 18.83 -0.33 8.68
C GLU A 158 20.07 0.53 8.35
N LYS A 159 20.47 0.59 7.07
CA LYS A 159 21.60 1.43 6.63
C LYS A 159 21.37 2.91 6.95
N ALA A 160 20.15 3.39 6.74
CA ALA A 160 19.78 4.78 6.97
C ALA A 160 19.67 5.14 8.47
N LEU A 161 19.20 4.22 9.31
CA LEU A 161 19.23 4.35 10.77
C LEU A 161 20.67 4.44 11.29
N HIS A 162 21.55 3.55 10.83
CA HIS A 162 22.97 3.57 11.21
C HIS A 162 23.69 4.85 10.79
N ALA A 163 23.28 5.47 9.67
CA ALA A 163 23.87 6.74 9.25
C ALA A 163 23.59 7.89 10.24
N VAL A 164 22.39 7.91 10.84
CA VAL A 164 22.04 8.85 11.91
C VAL A 164 22.80 8.51 13.18
N GLU A 165 22.78 7.23 13.60
CA GLU A 165 23.46 6.77 14.81
C GLU A 165 24.97 7.09 14.82
N LYS A 166 25.63 6.94 13.66
CA LYS A 166 27.07 7.23 13.49
C LYS A 166 27.39 8.70 13.28
N GLY A 167 26.39 9.59 13.29
CA GLY A 167 26.56 11.02 13.05
C GLY A 167 26.95 11.38 11.61
N GLN A 168 26.75 10.48 10.65
CA GLN A 168 26.96 10.76 9.21
C GLN A 168 25.84 11.60 8.64
N LEU A 169 24.64 11.49 9.21
CA LEU A 169 23.46 12.27 8.88
C LEU A 169 22.92 12.94 10.14
N THR A 170 22.79 14.26 10.13
CA THR A 170 22.17 15.04 11.22
C THR A 170 20.82 15.60 10.77
N ILE A 171 19.74 15.33 11.52
CA ILE A 171 18.39 15.83 11.22
C ILE A 171 18.04 16.98 12.17
N LEU A 172 17.75 18.14 11.58
CA LEU A 172 17.42 19.37 12.28
C LEU A 172 15.97 19.79 11.97
N PRO A 173 15.20 20.27 12.97
CA PRO A 173 15.49 20.21 14.41
C PRO A 173 15.51 18.77 14.97
N GLU A 174 16.27 18.55 16.04
CA GLU A 174 16.55 17.24 16.67
C GLU A 174 15.28 16.41 16.97
N ARG A 175 14.15 17.05 17.24
CA ARG A 175 12.87 16.37 17.46
C ARG A 175 12.45 15.43 16.32
N PHE A 176 12.84 15.74 15.08
CA PHE A 176 12.49 14.94 13.91
C PHE A 176 13.33 13.67 13.78
N GLU A 177 14.47 13.58 14.46
CA GLU A 177 15.28 12.37 14.48
C GLU A 177 14.51 11.20 15.09
N LYS A 178 13.84 11.41 16.23
CA LYS A 178 12.99 10.38 16.86
C LYS A 178 11.86 9.93 15.95
N ILE A 179 11.28 10.88 15.22
CA ILE A 179 10.18 10.65 14.27
C ILE A 179 10.68 9.82 13.07
N TYR A 180 11.85 10.17 12.54
CA TYR A 180 12.56 9.44 11.49
C TYR A 180 12.88 8.01 11.95
N ASN A 181 13.55 7.85 13.09
CA ASN A 181 13.94 6.55 13.62
C ASN A 181 12.74 5.63 13.87
N HIS A 182 11.68 6.17 14.47
CA HIS A 182 10.45 5.42 14.72
C HIS A 182 9.81 4.91 13.41
N TRP A 183 9.78 5.73 12.36
CA TRP A 183 9.20 5.34 11.09
C TRP A 183 10.03 4.27 10.38
N LEU A 184 11.36 4.44 10.33
CA LEU A 184 12.25 3.48 9.69
C LEU A 184 12.27 2.12 10.42
N THR A 185 12.17 2.13 11.76
CA THR A 185 12.09 0.90 12.57
C THR A 185 10.84 0.08 12.26
N ASN A 186 9.74 0.72 11.87
CA ASN A 186 8.45 0.08 11.60
C ASN A 186 8.09 0.05 10.10
N ILE A 187 9.10 0.25 9.23
CA ILE A 187 8.88 0.34 7.79
C ILE A 187 8.26 -0.95 7.24
N LYS A 188 7.54 -0.82 6.14
CA LYS A 188 7.01 -1.95 5.36
C LYS A 188 7.55 -1.87 3.95
N ASP A 189 7.54 -3.02 3.28
CA ASP A 189 7.90 -3.13 1.87
C ASP A 189 7.13 -2.11 1.04
N TRP A 190 7.87 -1.42 0.18
CA TRP A 190 7.34 -0.31 -0.58
C TRP A 190 6.81 -0.80 -1.91
N CYS A 191 5.49 -0.71 -2.10
CA CYS A 191 4.87 -0.89 -3.42
C CYS A 191 5.33 0.24 -4.36
N ILE A 192 6.15 -0.10 -5.35
CA ILE A 192 6.72 0.85 -6.32
C ILE A 192 5.96 0.90 -7.65
N SER A 193 5.05 -0.05 -7.93
CA SER A 193 4.25 -0.02 -9.16
C SER A 193 2.99 0.80 -9.02
N ARG A 194 2.61 1.50 -10.09
CA ARG A 194 1.41 2.34 -10.17
C ARG A 194 0.72 2.11 -11.51
N GLN A 195 -0.60 1.93 -11.48
CA GLN A 195 -1.45 1.81 -12.66
C GLN A 195 -1.82 3.20 -13.19
N LEU A 196 -0.80 4.01 -13.49
CA LEU A 196 -0.94 5.38 -13.99
C LEU A 196 -0.37 5.50 -15.40
N TRP A 197 -0.84 6.50 -16.13
CA TRP A 197 -0.35 6.81 -17.48
C TRP A 197 0.96 7.60 -17.45
N TRP A 198 1.21 8.34 -16.36
CA TRP A 198 2.38 9.18 -16.19
C TRP A 198 3.36 8.58 -15.20
N GLY A 199 4.59 8.32 -15.67
CA GLY A 199 5.70 7.84 -14.86
C GLY A 199 6.70 7.06 -15.72
N HIS A 200 7.80 6.63 -15.11
CA HIS A 200 8.78 5.79 -15.79
C HIS A 200 8.23 4.37 -15.87
N ARG A 201 8.10 3.80 -17.07
CA ARG A 201 7.65 2.40 -17.21
C ARG A 201 8.59 1.45 -16.50
N ILE A 202 8.02 0.47 -15.80
CA ILE A 202 8.82 -0.54 -15.10
C ILE A 202 9.63 -1.32 -16.14
N PRO A 203 10.95 -1.50 -15.94
CA PRO A 203 11.81 -2.25 -16.86
C PRO A 203 11.63 -3.76 -16.65
N VAL A 204 10.41 -4.24 -16.87
CA VAL A 204 10.03 -5.66 -16.82
C VAL A 204 9.28 -6.00 -18.11
N TRP A 205 9.61 -7.14 -18.70
CA TRP A 205 8.99 -7.64 -19.93
C TRP A 205 8.42 -9.04 -19.69
N TYR A 206 7.16 -9.22 -20.05
CA TYR A 206 6.44 -10.48 -20.00
C TYR A 206 6.49 -11.20 -21.35
N ILE A 207 6.37 -12.53 -21.31
CA ILE A 207 6.36 -13.38 -22.50
C ILE A 207 4.91 -13.64 -22.92
N VAL A 208 4.57 -13.39 -24.19
CA VAL A 208 3.23 -13.66 -24.73
C VAL A 208 2.92 -15.15 -24.67
N GLY A 209 1.71 -15.49 -24.23
CA GLY A 209 1.26 -16.88 -24.09
C GLY A 209 1.81 -17.61 -22.86
N LYS A 210 2.56 -16.93 -21.98
CA LYS A 210 3.03 -17.48 -20.69
C LYS A 210 2.33 -16.80 -19.52
N LYS A 211 2.38 -17.44 -18.35
CA LYS A 211 1.91 -16.83 -17.11
C LYS A 211 2.93 -15.78 -16.68
N CYS A 212 2.50 -14.52 -16.63
CA CYS A 212 3.35 -13.35 -16.34
C CYS A 212 4.09 -13.42 -14.99
N GLU A 213 3.61 -14.25 -14.07
CA GLU A 213 3.97 -14.26 -12.66
C GLU A 213 5.28 -15.01 -12.35
N GLU A 214 5.69 -15.89 -13.26
CA GLU A 214 6.88 -16.74 -13.09
C GLU A 214 7.91 -16.52 -14.21
N ASP A 215 7.46 -15.98 -15.35
CA ASP A 215 8.26 -15.81 -16.55
C ASP A 215 8.26 -14.35 -17.02
N TYR A 216 9.16 -13.57 -16.41
CA TYR A 216 9.46 -12.21 -16.85
C TYR A 216 10.97 -11.98 -17.01
N ILE A 217 11.31 -10.92 -17.73
CA ILE A 217 12.68 -10.50 -18.01
C ILE A 217 12.86 -9.09 -17.48
N VAL A 218 13.99 -8.83 -16.84
CA VAL A 218 14.43 -7.48 -16.45
C VAL A 218 15.60 -7.08 -17.35
N ALA A 219 15.52 -5.89 -17.93
CA ALA A 219 16.45 -5.35 -18.92
C ALA A 219 16.39 -3.81 -18.92
N ARG A 220 17.34 -3.11 -19.55
CA ARG A 220 17.32 -1.65 -19.62
C ARG A 220 16.62 -1.13 -20.89
N SER A 221 16.52 -1.97 -21.92
CA SER A 221 15.89 -1.64 -23.19
C SER A 221 15.11 -2.82 -23.77
N ALA A 222 14.28 -2.55 -24.77
CA ALA A 222 13.51 -3.58 -25.46
C ALA A 222 14.42 -4.55 -26.22
N GLU A 223 15.54 -4.07 -26.78
CA GLU A 223 16.52 -4.88 -27.50
C GLU A 223 17.21 -5.87 -26.55
N GLU A 224 17.64 -5.39 -25.37
CA GLU A 224 18.23 -6.25 -24.34
C GLU A 224 17.21 -7.28 -23.84
N ALA A 225 15.96 -6.86 -23.61
CA ALA A 225 14.89 -7.76 -23.19
C ALA A 225 14.63 -8.87 -24.23
N LEU A 226 14.58 -8.51 -25.52
CA LEU A 226 14.35 -9.45 -26.61
C LEU A 226 15.52 -10.43 -26.75
N ALA A 227 16.77 -9.96 -26.65
CA ALA A 227 17.94 -10.84 -26.70
C ALA A 227 17.90 -11.89 -25.57
N LYS A 228 17.65 -11.46 -24.33
CA LYS A 228 17.46 -12.37 -23.18
C LYS A 228 16.29 -13.34 -23.38
N ALA A 229 15.20 -12.87 -23.97
CA ALA A 229 14.02 -13.69 -24.24
C ALA A 229 14.32 -14.77 -25.27
N GLN A 230 15.00 -14.41 -26.35
CA GLN A 230 15.33 -15.33 -27.44
C GLN A 230 16.32 -16.41 -27.01
N GLU A 231 17.25 -16.07 -26.11
CA GLU A 231 18.17 -17.04 -25.50
C GLU A 231 17.42 -18.09 -24.68
N LYS A 232 16.42 -17.68 -23.89
CA LYS A 232 15.67 -18.59 -23.00
C LYS A 232 14.54 -19.35 -23.69
N TYR A 233 13.83 -18.71 -24.62
CA TYR A 233 12.56 -19.22 -25.20
C TYR A 233 12.60 -19.43 -26.72
N GLY A 234 13.72 -19.11 -27.38
CA GLY A 234 13.89 -19.25 -28.82
C GLY A 234 13.52 -18.00 -29.62
N LYS A 235 13.92 -17.99 -30.90
CA LYS A 235 13.88 -16.79 -31.76
C LYS A 235 12.48 -16.22 -32.03
N SER A 236 11.44 -17.04 -31.95
CA SER A 236 10.05 -16.65 -32.23
C SER A 236 9.30 -16.10 -31.01
N VAL A 237 9.99 -15.87 -29.89
CA VAL A 237 9.36 -15.34 -28.68
C VAL A 237 8.86 -13.92 -28.91
N GLU A 238 7.65 -13.65 -28.44
CA GLU A 238 7.08 -12.31 -28.40
C GLU A 238 7.03 -11.84 -26.95
N ILE A 239 7.41 -10.58 -26.73
CA ILE A 239 7.46 -9.97 -25.41
C ILE A 239 6.70 -8.64 -25.39
N TYR A 240 6.17 -8.28 -24.23
CA TYR A 240 5.58 -6.96 -24.00
C TYR A 240 6.01 -6.43 -22.63
N GLN A 241 6.25 -5.12 -22.56
CA GLN A 241 6.68 -4.48 -21.32
C GLN A 241 5.49 -4.34 -20.35
N ASP A 242 5.76 -4.47 -19.05
CA ASP A 242 4.81 -4.22 -17.97
C ASP A 242 4.11 -2.85 -18.17
N PRO A 243 2.76 -2.80 -18.16
CA PRO A 243 2.04 -1.54 -18.35
C PRO A 243 2.18 -0.57 -17.17
N ASP A 244 2.63 -1.04 -16.00
CA ASP A 244 2.78 -0.20 -14.82
C ASP A 244 3.95 0.79 -14.94
N VAL A 245 3.80 1.90 -14.23
CA VAL A 245 4.86 2.89 -14.04
C VAL A 245 5.37 2.89 -12.61
N LEU A 246 6.59 3.35 -12.41
CA LEU A 246 7.19 3.54 -11.10
C LEU A 246 6.51 4.69 -10.35
N ASP A 247 6.41 4.53 -9.03
CA ASP A 247 6.00 5.56 -8.09
C ASP A 247 6.84 6.84 -8.29
N THR A 248 6.20 8.01 -8.25
CA THR A 248 6.92 9.30 -8.38
C THR A 248 7.98 9.45 -7.29
N TRP A 249 7.73 8.90 -6.10
CA TRP A 249 8.72 8.89 -5.04
C TRP A 249 9.93 8.01 -5.35
N PHE A 250 9.82 7.02 -6.24
CA PHE A 250 10.94 6.19 -6.69
C PHE A 250 11.95 6.99 -7.48
N SER A 251 11.52 7.76 -8.48
CA SER A 251 12.44 8.64 -9.22
C SER A 251 12.93 9.80 -8.35
N SER A 252 12.05 10.39 -7.52
CA SER A 252 12.42 11.50 -6.64
C SER A 252 13.47 11.09 -5.58
N ALA A 253 13.49 9.83 -5.16
CA ALA A 253 14.49 9.29 -4.25
C ALA A 253 15.92 9.26 -4.84
N LEU A 254 16.05 9.30 -6.18
CA LEU A 254 17.35 9.27 -6.86
C LEU A 254 17.93 10.67 -7.08
N TRP A 255 17.16 11.73 -6.79
CA TRP A 255 17.50 13.13 -7.05
C TRP A 255 18.93 13.55 -6.66
N PRO A 256 19.46 13.18 -5.47
CA PRO A 256 20.76 13.70 -5.00
C PRO A 256 21.95 13.33 -5.88
N PHE A 257 21.82 12.27 -6.69
CA PHE A 257 22.90 11.77 -7.53
C PHE A 257 22.53 11.68 -9.01
N SER A 258 21.25 11.42 -9.34
CA SER A 258 20.80 11.34 -10.74
C SER A 258 20.96 12.67 -11.49
N THR A 259 21.01 13.80 -10.77
CA THR A 259 21.22 15.13 -11.34
C THR A 259 22.69 15.44 -11.63
N LEU A 260 23.62 14.61 -11.16
CA LEU A 260 25.07 14.85 -11.22
C LEU A 260 25.78 13.92 -12.23
N GLY A 261 25.02 13.31 -13.15
CA GLY A 261 25.54 12.39 -14.17
C GLY A 261 25.58 10.91 -13.74
N TRP A 262 25.08 10.55 -12.54
CA TRP A 262 24.86 9.15 -12.19
C TRP A 262 23.92 8.49 -13.23
N PRO A 263 24.20 7.24 -13.68
CA PRO A 263 25.07 6.23 -13.08
C PRO A 263 26.56 6.29 -13.45
N ASP A 264 27.02 7.29 -14.21
CA ASP A 264 28.44 7.45 -14.50
C ASP A 264 29.19 8.09 -13.31
N LEU A 265 29.81 7.25 -12.48
CA LEU A 265 30.63 7.71 -11.34
C LEU A 265 31.90 8.46 -11.75
N SER A 266 32.27 8.43 -13.04
CA SER A 266 33.39 9.21 -13.57
C SER A 266 33.05 10.67 -13.85
N SER A 267 31.75 11.01 -13.89
CA SER A 267 31.22 12.36 -14.04
C SER A 267 31.89 13.36 -13.10
N GLU A 268 32.30 14.50 -13.64
CA GLU A 268 32.94 15.58 -12.88
C GLU A 268 31.99 16.15 -11.82
N ASP A 269 30.71 16.36 -12.18
CA ASP A 269 29.69 16.87 -11.28
C ASP A 269 29.47 15.91 -10.10
N PHE A 270 29.42 14.60 -10.35
CA PHE A 270 29.25 13.60 -9.30
C PHE A 270 30.41 13.66 -8.30
N LYS A 271 31.65 13.69 -8.79
CA LYS A 271 32.85 13.74 -7.94
C LYS A 271 32.96 15.03 -7.12
N HIS A 272 32.46 16.15 -7.65
CA HIS A 272 32.63 17.45 -7.00
C HIS A 272 31.48 17.78 -6.04
N PHE A 273 30.25 17.40 -6.38
CA PHE A 273 29.05 17.85 -5.67
C PHE A 273 28.36 16.76 -4.84
N TYR A 274 28.80 15.49 -4.91
CA TYR A 274 28.24 14.41 -4.10
C TYR A 274 29.26 13.89 -3.07
N PRO A 275 28.88 13.75 -1.77
CA PRO A 275 27.57 14.06 -1.19
C PRO A 275 27.37 15.56 -0.93
N ALA A 276 26.11 16.00 -0.89
CA ALA A 276 25.77 17.39 -0.59
C ALA A 276 25.96 17.73 0.90
N THR A 277 26.08 19.00 1.26
CA THR A 277 26.20 19.40 2.67
C THR A 277 24.84 19.43 3.37
N VAL A 278 23.85 20.11 2.80
CA VAL A 278 22.54 20.36 3.43
C VAL A 278 21.41 20.07 2.45
N LEU A 279 20.40 19.33 2.90
CA LEU A 279 19.07 19.29 2.28
C LEU A 279 18.09 20.11 3.12
N GLU A 280 17.48 21.13 2.53
CA GLU A 280 16.38 21.88 3.14
C GLU A 280 15.03 21.43 2.55
N THR A 281 14.05 21.14 3.42
CA THR A 281 12.68 20.85 2.97
C THR A 281 11.63 20.98 4.09
N GLY A 282 10.35 20.86 3.74
CA GLY A 282 9.26 20.75 4.71
C GLY A 282 9.23 19.38 5.40
N HIS A 283 8.85 19.37 6.68
CA HIS A 283 8.79 18.12 7.46
C HIS A 283 7.72 17.12 7.00
N ASP A 284 6.78 17.54 6.17
CA ASP A 284 5.69 16.73 5.61
C ASP A 284 6.18 15.63 4.64
N ILE A 285 7.32 15.83 3.98
CA ILE A 285 7.92 14.85 3.07
C ILE A 285 9.19 14.17 3.62
N LEU A 286 9.40 14.25 4.93
CA LEU A 286 10.48 13.53 5.63
C LEU A 286 10.50 12.04 5.28
N PHE A 287 9.33 11.40 5.24
CA PHE A 287 9.24 9.96 4.99
C PHE A 287 9.19 9.58 3.51
N PHE A 288 8.44 10.36 2.73
CA PHE A 288 8.20 10.06 1.32
C PHE A 288 9.40 10.43 0.44
N TRP A 289 10.19 11.42 0.85
CA TRP A 289 11.32 11.92 0.06
C TRP A 289 12.65 11.80 0.78
N VAL A 290 12.83 12.47 1.93
CA VAL A 290 14.14 12.53 2.62
C VAL A 290 14.64 11.14 2.98
N ALA A 291 13.82 10.35 3.68
CA ALA A 291 14.19 8.98 4.05
C ALA A 291 14.50 8.11 2.83
N ARG A 292 13.70 8.24 1.77
CA ARG A 292 13.91 7.51 0.50
C ARG A 292 15.23 7.90 -0.17
N MET A 293 15.57 9.19 -0.20
CA MET A 293 16.86 9.67 -0.70
C MET A 293 18.04 9.12 0.11
N VAL A 294 17.94 9.12 1.44
CA VAL A 294 19.00 8.57 2.31
C VAL A 294 19.21 7.09 2.02
N MET A 295 18.12 6.30 2.01
CA MET A 295 18.19 4.86 1.73
C MET A 295 18.76 4.55 0.35
N MET A 296 18.25 5.20 -0.71
CA MET A 296 18.70 4.95 -2.08
C MET A 296 20.10 5.51 -2.35
N GLY A 297 20.45 6.65 -1.72
CA GLY A 297 21.81 7.19 -1.77
C GLY A 297 22.82 6.18 -1.24
N ILE A 298 22.62 5.70 0.00
CA ILE A 298 23.53 4.73 0.60
C ILE A 298 23.56 3.42 -0.21
N GLU A 299 22.42 2.95 -0.70
CA GLU A 299 22.36 1.71 -1.50
C GLU A 299 23.15 1.79 -2.80
N PHE A 300 23.01 2.89 -3.56
CA PHE A 300 23.60 2.98 -4.90
C PHE A 300 24.98 3.64 -4.94
N THR A 301 25.35 4.42 -3.92
CA THR A 301 26.62 5.17 -3.90
C THR A 301 27.54 4.77 -2.74
N GLY A 302 27.02 4.06 -1.73
CA GLY A 302 27.78 3.65 -0.55
C GLY A 302 27.94 4.74 0.51
N THR A 303 27.39 5.95 0.31
CA THR A 303 27.47 7.06 1.28
C THR A 303 26.14 7.78 1.41
N VAL A 304 25.97 8.56 2.49
CA VAL A 304 24.78 9.41 2.67
C VAL A 304 24.70 10.45 1.55
N PRO A 305 23.51 10.78 1.04
CA PRO A 305 23.35 11.80 -0.01
C PRO A 305 23.62 13.22 0.48
N PHE A 306 23.48 13.45 1.79
CA PHE A 306 23.72 14.73 2.44
C PHE A 306 24.14 14.55 3.90
N SER A 307 24.89 15.50 4.45
CA SER A 307 25.34 15.48 5.85
C SER A 307 24.30 16.03 6.84
N TYR A 308 23.54 17.05 6.42
CA TYR A 308 22.51 17.70 7.24
C TYR A 308 21.17 17.73 6.53
N VAL A 309 20.09 17.49 7.26
CA VAL A 309 18.71 17.73 6.81
C VAL A 309 18.11 18.82 7.68
N TYR A 310 17.68 19.91 7.07
CA TYR A 310 16.94 20.97 7.75
C TYR A 310 15.46 20.92 7.36
N LEU A 311 14.61 20.65 8.35
CA LEU A 311 13.17 20.50 8.22
C LEU A 311 12.45 21.74 8.75
N HIS A 312 12.00 22.60 7.84
CA HIS A 312 11.27 23.81 8.19
C HIS A 312 9.77 23.54 8.44
N GLY A 313 9.09 24.54 8.98
CA GLY A 313 7.64 24.53 9.20
C GLY A 313 6.85 24.63 7.90
N LEU A 314 5.54 24.41 7.97
CA LEU A 314 4.63 24.58 6.84
C LEU A 314 3.90 25.92 6.95
N ILE A 315 3.76 26.63 5.84
CA ILE A 315 2.98 27.87 5.77
C ILE A 315 1.50 27.49 5.78
N ARG A 316 0.72 28.15 6.64
CA ARG A 316 -0.73 27.91 6.80
C ARG A 316 -1.51 29.21 6.68
N ASP A 317 -2.78 29.10 6.29
CA ASP A 317 -3.72 30.23 6.31
C ASP A 317 -4.23 30.52 7.73
N SER A 318 -5.10 31.54 7.84
CA SER A 318 -5.74 31.94 9.10
C SER A 318 -6.67 30.87 9.68
N GLU A 319 -7.12 29.90 8.86
CA GLU A 319 -7.95 28.76 9.25
C GLU A 319 -7.12 27.50 9.54
N LEU A 320 -5.78 27.63 9.56
CA LEU A 320 -4.80 26.56 9.78
C LEU A 320 -4.71 25.52 8.66
N VAL A 321 -5.17 25.84 7.46
CA VAL A 321 -5.01 25.01 6.25
C VAL A 321 -3.60 25.23 5.69
N THR A 322 -2.87 24.13 5.45
CA THR A 322 -1.52 24.18 4.87
C THR A 322 -1.56 24.56 3.39
N TYR A 323 -0.73 25.53 3.01
CA TYR A 323 -0.46 25.84 1.60
C TYR A 323 0.65 24.96 1.06
N TYR A 324 0.35 24.26 -0.04
CA TYR A 324 1.36 23.79 -0.96
C TYR A 324 1.41 24.82 -2.09
N ILE A 325 2.56 25.47 -2.31
CA ILE A 325 2.75 26.38 -3.43
C ILE A 325 2.78 25.53 -4.70
N THR A 326 1.59 25.15 -5.17
CA THR A 326 1.41 24.62 -6.52
C THR A 326 1.47 25.81 -7.46
N SER A 327 2.19 25.68 -8.57
CA SER A 327 2.38 26.72 -9.59
C SER A 327 1.07 27.01 -10.38
N SER A 328 -0.05 27.20 -9.69
CA SER A 328 -1.17 27.93 -10.28
C SER A 328 -0.91 29.42 -10.04
N LEU A 329 -0.31 30.07 -11.03
CA LEU A 329 -0.40 31.52 -11.19
C LEU A 329 -1.87 31.85 -11.43
N ARG A 330 -2.66 31.96 -10.36
CA ARG A 330 -3.94 32.67 -10.42
C ARG A 330 -3.61 34.13 -10.29
N SER A 331 -3.96 34.92 -11.30
CA SER A 331 -3.91 36.38 -11.23
C SER A 331 -4.68 36.84 -9.98
N LEU A 332 -3.99 37.40 -9.01
CA LEU A 332 -4.64 38.16 -7.95
C LEU A 332 -5.31 39.37 -8.62
N PRO A 333 -6.59 39.68 -8.33
CA PRO A 333 -7.17 40.93 -8.80
C PRO A 333 -6.38 42.10 -8.22
N PRO A 334 -6.21 43.20 -8.96
CA PRO A 334 -5.48 44.36 -8.47
C PRO A 334 -6.17 44.87 -7.20
N PHE A 335 -5.38 45.03 -6.15
CA PHE A 335 -5.79 45.79 -4.97
C PHE A 335 -6.16 47.21 -5.44
N LEU A 336 -7.42 47.60 -5.23
CA LEU A 336 -7.87 48.99 -5.20
C LEU A 336 -8.10 49.39 -3.75
#